data_AF-A0A7Z1QYD8-F1
#
_entry.id   AF-A0A7Z1QYD8-F1
#
_cell.length_a   1.000
_cell.length_b   1.000
_cell.length_c   1.000
_cell.angle_alpha   90.00
_cell.angle_beta   90.00
_cell.angle_gamma   90.00
#
_symmetry.space_group_name_H-M   'P 1'
#
loop_
_entity.id
_entity.type
_entity.pdbx_description
1 polymer ?
#
loop_
_entity_poly.entity_id
_entity_poly.type
_entity_poly.pdbx_seq_one_letter_code
_entity_poly.pdbx_strand_id
1 'polypeptide(L)'
;ATSYEYCVDTTDNSACDGTWTSTGMVTSANLSGLGWATTYYWQVRAVNGQGNTQANGGTWWAFTTENQPLPGAFRKTAPANGATGQLTTLTLSWGASTGATSYQYCIDTVDNDACDASWTTVGLVTSTQVTSLAEWTAYFWQVRAVNGSGSTDANGGSWWWFVTTPYLFGDGFESGDLSSWTTTVP
;
A
#
# COMPACT_ATOMS: atom_id res chain seq x y z
N ALA A 1 3.66 -0.37 47.73
CA ALA A 1 2.93 0.55 46.83
C ALA A 1 1.45 0.20 46.87
N THR A 2 0.56 1.18 46.67
CA THR A 2 -0.88 0.97 46.44
C THR A 2 -1.23 0.97 44.95
N SER A 3 -0.32 1.47 44.11
CA SER A 3 -0.39 1.34 42.65
C SER A 3 1.00 1.51 42.01
N TYR A 4 1.11 1.13 40.75
CA TYR A 4 2.21 1.44 39.87
C TYR A 4 1.73 2.36 38.75
N GLU A 5 2.64 3.17 38.26
CA GLU A 5 2.42 4.03 37.11
C GLU A 5 3.63 3.96 36.19
N TYR A 6 3.41 4.07 34.89
CA TYR A 6 4.46 4.15 33.89
C TYR A 6 4.34 5.43 33.07
N CYS A 7 5.46 5.88 32.54
CA CYS A 7 5.51 6.94 31.55
C CYS A 7 6.39 6.48 30.39
N VAL A 8 5.98 6.82 29.18
CA VAL A 8 6.72 6.58 27.94
C VAL A 8 6.82 7.90 27.20
N ASP A 9 8.00 8.19 26.69
CA ASP A 9 8.40 9.45 26.08
C ASP A 9 9.24 9.18 24.83
N THR A 10 9.35 10.16 23.94
CA THR A 10 10.25 10.18 22.79
C THR A 10 11.47 11.09 22.99
N THR A 11 11.49 11.90 24.04
CA THR A 11 12.60 12.79 24.38
C THR A 11 13.55 12.14 25.38
N ASP A 12 14.86 12.18 25.12
CA ASP A 12 15.86 11.78 26.11
C ASP A 12 16.19 12.93 27.06
N ASN A 13 15.35 13.13 28.08
CA ASN A 13 15.54 14.19 29.07
C ASN A 13 15.41 13.71 30.53
N SER A 14 15.28 12.40 30.74
CA SER A 14 15.04 11.80 32.06
C SER A 14 13.82 12.38 32.81
N ALA A 15 12.84 12.88 32.07
CA ALA A 15 11.58 13.39 32.58
C ALA A 15 10.41 12.72 31.85
N CYS A 16 9.22 12.86 32.42
CA CYS A 16 8.00 12.42 31.77
C CYS A 16 7.36 13.63 31.09
N ASP A 17 7.53 13.79 29.78
CA ASP A 17 6.91 14.89 29.02
C ASP A 17 5.43 14.60 28.73
N GLY A 18 5.03 13.32 28.81
CA GLY A 18 3.66 12.87 28.67
C GLY A 18 2.88 12.87 30.00
N THR A 19 2.19 11.75 30.25
CA THR A 19 1.43 11.56 31.49
C THR A 19 1.78 10.21 32.11
N TRP A 20 1.84 10.20 33.45
CA TRP A 20 1.95 8.96 34.21
C TRP A 20 0.62 8.21 34.13
N THR A 21 0.65 6.99 33.61
CA THR A 21 -0.52 6.13 33.44
C THR A 21 -0.49 5.02 34.48
N SER A 22 -1.59 4.85 35.24
CA SER A 22 -1.66 3.82 36.28
C SER A 22 -1.98 2.44 35.73
N THR A 23 -1.30 1.43 36.26
CA THR A 23 -1.57 0.00 36.04
C THR A 23 -2.24 -0.66 37.25
N GLY A 24 -2.65 0.14 38.24
CA GLY A 24 -3.09 -0.39 39.54
C GLY A 24 -1.96 -1.22 40.18
N MET A 25 -2.26 -2.43 40.61
CA MET A 25 -1.26 -3.34 41.21
C MET A 25 -0.52 -4.20 40.18
N VAL A 26 -0.84 -4.07 38.89
CA VAL A 26 -0.21 -4.87 37.82
C VAL A 26 1.18 -4.31 37.52
N THR A 27 2.18 -5.17 37.45
CA THR A 27 3.60 -4.81 37.22
C THR A 27 4.01 -4.90 35.75
N SER A 28 3.06 -4.71 34.85
CA SER A 28 3.24 -4.75 33.39
C SER A 28 2.25 -3.83 32.69
N ALA A 29 2.66 -3.25 31.58
CA ALA A 29 1.80 -2.45 30.70
C ALA A 29 1.94 -2.94 29.26
N ASN A 30 0.83 -2.99 28.53
CA ASN A 30 0.83 -3.20 27.09
C ASN A 30 0.82 -1.83 26.40
N LEU A 31 1.84 -1.56 25.59
CA LEU A 31 1.93 -0.34 24.80
C LEU A 31 1.38 -0.58 23.40
N SER A 32 0.60 0.36 22.88
CA SER A 32 0.05 0.32 21.52
C SER A 32 0.21 1.69 20.86
N GLY A 33 0.21 1.72 19.53
CA GLY A 33 0.33 2.99 18.78
C GLY A 33 1.74 3.59 18.81
N LEU A 34 2.76 2.79 19.11
CA LEU A 34 4.14 3.22 18.98
C LEU A 34 4.50 3.37 17.48
N GLY A 35 5.19 4.44 17.15
CA GLY A 35 5.73 4.69 15.81
C GLY A 35 6.83 3.69 15.47
N TRP A 36 7.01 3.43 14.18
CA TRP A 36 8.10 2.60 13.66
C TRP A 36 9.44 3.33 13.74
N ALA A 37 10.54 2.58 13.84
CA ALA A 37 11.91 3.10 13.92
C ALA A 37 12.06 4.25 14.94
N THR A 38 11.28 4.21 16.02
CA THR A 38 11.19 5.28 17.00
C THR A 38 11.78 4.79 18.31
N THR A 39 12.72 5.56 18.86
CA THR A 39 13.27 5.31 20.19
C THR A 39 12.35 5.92 21.23
N TYR A 40 11.95 5.10 22.19
CA TYR A 40 11.15 5.49 23.33
C TYR A 40 11.95 5.36 24.62
N TYR A 41 11.80 6.35 25.48
CA TYR A 41 12.34 6.39 26.83
C TYR A 41 11.19 6.14 27.81
N TRP A 42 11.41 5.33 28.83
CA TRP A 42 10.36 4.99 29.76
C TRP A 42 10.86 4.84 31.19
N GLN A 43 9.95 5.07 32.11
CA GLN A 43 10.16 4.93 33.54
C GLN A 43 8.89 4.40 34.21
N VAL A 44 9.06 3.72 35.32
CA VAL A 44 7.97 3.26 36.19
C VAL A 44 8.18 3.87 37.58
N ARG A 45 7.08 4.17 38.27
CA ARG A 45 7.12 4.56 39.67
C ARG A 45 6.10 3.78 40.49
N ALA A 46 6.49 3.44 41.72
CA ALA A 46 5.61 2.87 42.72
C ALA A 46 4.96 4.01 43.50
N VAL A 47 3.65 4.00 43.66
CA VAL A 47 2.87 5.07 44.31
C VAL A 47 2.21 4.53 45.58
N ASN A 48 2.19 5.32 46.66
CA ASN A 48 1.39 5.07 47.85
C ASN A 48 0.82 6.39 48.41
N GLY A 49 0.08 6.34 49.52
CA GLY A 49 -0.48 7.54 50.15
C GLY A 49 0.54 8.57 50.67
N GLN A 50 1.83 8.25 50.66
CA GLN A 50 2.91 9.16 51.09
C GLN A 50 3.65 9.79 49.92
N GLY A 51 3.53 9.25 48.70
CA GLY A 51 4.22 9.76 47.53
C GLY A 51 4.51 8.68 46.50
N ASN A 52 5.56 8.91 45.71
CA ASN A 52 6.00 7.99 44.67
C ASN A 52 7.51 7.77 44.72
N THR A 53 7.95 6.63 44.19
CA THR A 53 9.36 6.27 44.07
C THR A 53 9.60 5.68 42.69
N GLN A 54 10.48 6.30 41.91
CA GLN A 54 10.86 5.80 40.59
C GLN A 54 11.69 4.52 40.71
N ALA A 55 11.51 3.62 39.74
CA ALA A 55 12.28 2.40 39.64
C ALA A 55 13.76 2.71 39.35
N ASN A 56 14.64 1.74 39.64
CA ASN A 56 16.06 1.80 39.29
C ASN A 56 16.78 3.10 39.71
N GLY A 57 16.39 3.70 40.83
CA GLY A 57 17.00 4.94 41.32
C GLY A 57 16.73 6.17 40.44
N GLY A 58 15.69 6.14 39.61
CA GLY A 58 15.34 7.22 38.68
C GLY A 58 15.96 7.08 37.29
N THR A 59 16.76 6.05 37.02
CA THR A 59 17.33 5.82 35.69
C THR A 59 16.25 5.42 34.70
N TRP A 60 16.08 6.22 33.65
CA TRP A 60 15.18 5.93 32.53
C TRP A 60 15.78 4.86 31.62
N TRP A 61 14.92 3.98 31.10
CA TRP A 61 15.30 2.95 30.14
C TRP A 61 14.83 3.33 28.75
N ALA A 62 15.45 2.75 27.73
CA ALA A 62 15.09 2.99 26.34
C ALA A 62 14.90 1.70 25.56
N PHE A 63 14.04 1.76 24.55
CA PHE A 63 13.94 0.75 23.51
C PHE A 63 13.62 1.42 22.17
N THR A 64 13.95 0.77 21.07
CA THR A 64 13.64 1.25 19.72
C THR A 64 12.73 0.24 19.05
N THR A 65 11.64 0.72 18.46
CA THR A 65 10.73 -0.12 17.68
C THR A 65 11.37 -0.52 16.35
N GLU A 66 10.89 -1.62 15.76
CA GLU A 66 11.39 -2.10 14.47
C GLU A 66 11.10 -1.11 13.34
N ASN A 67 11.79 -1.29 12.22
CA ASN A 67 11.49 -0.56 10.98
C ASN A 67 10.11 -0.95 10.46
N GLN A 68 9.41 0.00 9.86
CA GLN A 68 8.15 -0.29 9.20
C GLN A 68 8.41 -1.29 8.05
N PRO A 69 7.66 -2.41 7.97
CA PRO A 69 7.84 -3.35 6.88
C PRO A 69 7.45 -2.74 5.53
N LEU A 70 8.01 -3.29 4.44
CA LEU A 70 7.52 -2.98 3.10
C LEU A 70 6.05 -3.44 2.95
N PRO A 71 5.31 -2.88 1.97
CA PRO A 71 3.97 -3.37 1.66
C PRO A 71 3.96 -4.87 1.37
N GLY A 72 2.87 -5.55 1.72
CA GLY A 72 2.72 -6.99 1.51
C GLY A 72 2.65 -7.36 0.02
N ALA A 73 2.95 -8.62 -0.29
CA ALA A 73 2.81 -9.14 -1.64
C ALA A 73 1.34 -9.07 -2.12
N PHE A 74 1.15 -8.71 -3.38
CA PHE A 74 -0.15 -8.64 -4.04
C PHE A 74 -0.02 -8.98 -5.54
N ARG A 75 -1.14 -9.02 -6.25
CA ARG A 75 -1.19 -9.49 -7.66
C ARG A 75 -2.07 -8.58 -8.51
N LYS A 76 -1.68 -8.41 -9.77
CA LYS A 76 -2.51 -7.88 -10.86
C LYS A 76 -3.68 -8.83 -11.14
N THR A 77 -4.81 -8.28 -11.57
CA THR A 77 -6.02 -9.04 -11.91
C THR A 77 -6.45 -8.83 -13.35
N ALA A 78 -6.39 -7.60 -13.87
CA ALA A 78 -6.75 -7.29 -15.25
C ALA A 78 -5.96 -6.09 -15.82
N PRO A 79 -5.72 -6.03 -17.14
CA PRO A 79 -5.86 -7.12 -18.11
C PRO A 79 -5.02 -8.34 -17.74
N ALA A 80 -5.44 -9.54 -18.14
CA ALA A 80 -4.63 -10.73 -17.92
C ALA A 80 -3.31 -10.63 -18.71
N ASN A 81 -2.25 -11.27 -18.22
CA ASN A 81 -0.99 -11.30 -18.95
C ASN A 81 -1.17 -11.95 -20.33
N GLY A 82 -0.77 -11.25 -21.39
CA GLY A 82 -0.94 -11.68 -22.78
C GLY A 82 -2.33 -11.44 -23.36
N ALA A 83 -3.16 -10.60 -22.72
CA ALA A 83 -4.46 -10.25 -23.27
C ALA A 83 -4.30 -9.51 -24.61
N THR A 84 -4.99 -9.97 -25.65
CA THR A 84 -5.09 -9.29 -26.94
C THR A 84 -6.51 -8.72 -27.10
N GLY A 85 -6.78 -7.97 -28.18
CA GLY A 85 -8.14 -7.47 -28.40
C GLY A 85 -8.57 -6.36 -27.44
N GLN A 86 -7.63 -5.68 -26.79
CA GLN A 86 -7.97 -4.70 -25.77
C GLN A 86 -8.37 -3.36 -26.38
N LEU A 87 -9.35 -2.70 -25.78
CA LEU A 87 -9.73 -1.34 -26.16
C LEU A 87 -8.61 -0.35 -25.85
N THR A 88 -8.55 0.74 -26.62
CA THR A 88 -7.62 1.86 -26.37
C THR A 88 -7.95 2.67 -25.11
N THR A 89 -9.10 2.38 -24.50
CA THR A 89 -9.48 2.78 -23.15
C THR A 89 -9.85 1.53 -22.35
N LEU A 90 -9.08 1.22 -21.32
CA LEU A 90 -9.30 0.01 -20.50
C LEU A 90 -9.00 0.28 -19.02
N THR A 91 -9.35 -0.68 -18.18
CA THR A 91 -9.11 -0.60 -16.73
C THR A 91 -8.00 -1.55 -16.32
N LEU A 92 -6.93 -1.00 -15.74
CA LEU A 92 -5.94 -1.77 -15.00
C LEU A 92 -6.49 -2.07 -13.60
N SER A 93 -6.37 -3.30 -13.12
CA SER A 93 -6.87 -3.74 -11.82
C SER A 93 -5.89 -4.67 -11.13
N TRP A 94 -5.84 -4.60 -9.80
CA TRP A 94 -4.97 -5.40 -8.94
C TRP A 94 -5.62 -5.66 -7.57
N GLY A 95 -5.02 -6.53 -6.76
CA GLY A 95 -5.46 -6.82 -5.40
C GLY A 95 -4.88 -5.85 -4.37
N ALA A 96 -5.45 -5.84 -3.16
CA ALA A 96 -4.92 -5.05 -2.06
C ALA A 96 -3.61 -5.64 -1.52
N SER A 97 -2.70 -4.76 -1.09
CA SER A 97 -1.45 -5.03 -0.39
C SER A 97 -1.56 -4.54 1.06
N THR A 98 -1.21 -5.39 2.02
CA THR A 98 -1.20 -5.03 3.44
C THR A 98 -0.12 -4.00 3.74
N GLY A 99 -0.45 -2.93 4.47
CA GLY A 99 0.53 -1.89 4.83
C GLY A 99 0.87 -0.92 3.71
N ALA A 100 0.16 -0.96 2.57
CA ALA A 100 0.25 0.05 1.53
C ALA A 100 -0.47 1.34 1.95
N THR A 101 0.14 2.49 1.69
CA THR A 101 -0.49 3.82 1.82
C THR A 101 -0.90 4.40 0.47
N SER A 102 -0.35 3.88 -0.62
CA SER A 102 -0.76 4.20 -1.99
C SER A 102 -0.33 3.11 -2.98
N TYR A 103 -0.88 3.17 -4.19
CA TYR A 103 -0.42 2.41 -5.35
C TYR A 103 0.10 3.35 -6.42
N GLN A 104 1.06 2.85 -7.18
CA GLN A 104 1.56 3.48 -8.38
C GLN A 104 1.56 2.48 -9.52
N TYR A 105 1.15 2.90 -10.71
CA TYR A 105 1.23 2.08 -11.91
C TYR A 105 2.16 2.70 -12.95
N CYS A 106 2.75 1.85 -13.78
CA CYS A 106 3.50 2.24 -14.95
C CYS A 106 3.01 1.41 -16.14
N ILE A 107 2.94 2.06 -17.30
CA ILE A 107 2.61 1.45 -18.58
C ILE A 107 3.50 2.09 -19.65
N ASP A 108 4.16 1.27 -20.45
CA ASP A 108 4.97 1.71 -21.58
C ASP A 108 4.99 0.64 -22.68
N THR A 109 5.78 0.89 -23.73
CA THR A 109 5.82 0.08 -24.96
C THR A 109 7.11 -0.69 -25.13
N VAL A 110 7.96 -0.76 -24.10
CA VAL A 110 9.29 -1.40 -24.19
C VAL A 110 9.31 -2.65 -23.33
N ASP A 111 9.65 -3.78 -23.94
CA ASP A 111 9.77 -5.05 -23.22
C ASP A 111 11.16 -5.16 -22.56
N ASN A 112 11.32 -4.56 -21.39
CA ASN A 112 12.58 -4.57 -20.65
C ASN A 112 12.45 -4.72 -19.13
N ASP A 113 11.26 -5.11 -18.64
CA ASP A 113 10.93 -5.23 -17.22
C ASP A 113 11.25 -3.96 -16.39
N ALA A 114 11.23 -2.79 -17.01
CA ALA A 114 11.45 -1.51 -16.37
C ALA A 114 10.32 -0.53 -16.70
N CYS A 115 10.16 0.49 -15.85
CA CYS A 115 9.28 1.61 -16.15
C CYS A 115 10.08 2.64 -16.93
N ASP A 116 9.96 2.64 -18.26
CA ASP A 116 10.58 3.65 -19.13
C ASP A 116 9.76 4.94 -19.20
N ALA A 117 8.48 4.86 -18.81
CA ALA A 117 7.64 6.01 -18.58
C ALA A 117 7.84 6.58 -17.16
N SER A 118 6.76 7.03 -16.53
CA SER A 118 6.77 7.50 -15.15
C SER A 118 5.69 6.80 -14.33
N TRP A 119 6.03 6.48 -13.08
CA TRP A 119 5.08 5.92 -12.13
C TRP A 119 3.98 6.92 -11.77
N THR A 120 2.73 6.56 -12.04
CA THR A 120 1.55 7.40 -11.74
C THR A 120 0.91 6.94 -10.44
N THR A 121 0.74 7.86 -9.48
CA THR A 121 0.12 7.57 -8.17
C THR A 121 -1.40 7.65 -8.25
N VAL A 122 -2.09 6.64 -7.70
CA VAL A 122 -3.57 6.56 -7.71
C VAL A 122 -4.19 6.49 -6.31
N GLY A 123 -3.39 6.71 -5.26
CA GLY A 123 -3.86 6.58 -3.87
C GLY A 123 -4.14 5.11 -3.53
N LEU A 124 -5.16 4.82 -2.73
CA LEU A 124 -5.47 3.47 -2.24
C LEU A 124 -6.43 2.67 -3.14
N VAL A 125 -6.79 3.19 -4.30
CA VAL A 125 -7.65 2.46 -5.24
C VAL A 125 -6.92 1.24 -5.80
N THR A 126 -7.68 0.18 -6.08
CA THR A 126 -7.16 -1.09 -6.64
C THR A 126 -7.44 -1.24 -8.13
N SER A 127 -7.85 -0.16 -8.78
CA SER A 127 -8.09 -0.10 -10.22
C SER A 127 -7.98 1.33 -10.72
N THR A 128 -7.52 1.50 -11.96
CA THR A 128 -7.50 2.79 -12.65
C THR A 128 -7.80 2.61 -14.13
N GLN A 129 -8.54 3.57 -14.71
CA GLN A 129 -8.72 3.62 -16.15
C GLN A 129 -7.50 4.25 -16.80
N VAL A 130 -7.03 3.65 -17.88
CA VAL A 130 -6.04 4.23 -18.80
C VAL A 130 -6.73 4.52 -20.12
N THR A 131 -6.46 5.69 -20.69
CA THR A 131 -7.07 6.20 -21.91
C THR A 131 -5.99 6.55 -22.93
N SER A 132 -6.42 6.83 -24.17
CA SER A 132 -5.53 7.32 -25.23
C SER A 132 -4.38 6.38 -25.58
N LEU A 133 -4.56 5.07 -25.43
CA LEU A 133 -3.59 4.08 -25.91
C LEU A 133 -3.64 4.02 -27.44
N ALA A 134 -2.48 3.82 -28.07
CA ALA A 134 -2.40 3.61 -29.51
C ALA A 134 -2.98 2.25 -29.88
N GLU A 135 -3.60 2.15 -31.06
CA GLU A 135 -4.12 0.90 -31.61
C GLU A 135 -2.96 -0.01 -32.05
N TRP A 136 -3.21 -1.32 -32.15
CA TRP A 136 -2.22 -2.32 -32.60
C TRP A 136 -0.89 -2.28 -31.85
N THR A 137 -0.91 -1.85 -30.58
CA THR A 137 0.30 -1.59 -29.80
C THR A 137 0.35 -2.54 -28.61
N ALA A 138 1.52 -3.16 -28.43
CA ALA A 138 1.83 -3.92 -27.22
C ALA A 138 2.23 -2.96 -26.11
N TYR A 139 1.60 -3.13 -24.96
CA TYR A 139 1.90 -2.39 -23.74
C TYR A 139 2.34 -3.33 -22.65
N PHE A 140 3.38 -2.92 -21.91
CA PHE A 140 3.91 -3.59 -20.74
C PHE A 140 3.56 -2.74 -19.53
N TRP A 141 3.07 -3.37 -18.47
CA TRP A 141 2.62 -2.66 -17.30
C TRP A 141 2.96 -3.36 -15.99
N GLN A 142 3.16 -2.53 -14.98
CA GLN A 142 3.39 -2.93 -13.62
C GLN A 142 2.62 -2.02 -12.66
N VAL A 143 2.32 -2.55 -11.49
CA VAL A 143 1.80 -1.78 -10.37
C VAL A 143 2.58 -2.14 -9.12
N ARG A 144 2.87 -1.13 -8.31
CA ARG A 144 3.56 -1.28 -7.03
C ARG A 144 2.75 -0.67 -5.91
N ALA A 145 2.71 -1.37 -4.78
CA ALA A 145 2.23 -0.86 -3.52
C ALA A 145 3.35 -0.04 -2.87
N VAL A 146 3.01 1.09 -2.25
CA VAL A 146 3.99 2.02 -1.67
C VAL A 146 3.59 2.36 -0.23
N ASN A 147 4.57 2.43 0.66
CA ASN A 147 4.45 3.02 1.98
C ASN A 147 5.69 3.85 2.35
N GLY A 148 5.73 4.39 3.57
CA GLY A 148 6.86 5.20 4.05
C GLY A 148 8.23 4.48 4.06
N SER A 149 8.27 3.15 3.94
CA SER A 149 9.50 2.36 3.90
C SER A 149 9.99 2.07 2.49
N GLY A 150 9.12 2.16 1.49
CA GLY A 150 9.44 1.81 0.10
C GLY A 150 8.27 1.19 -0.64
N SER A 151 8.56 0.37 -1.65
CA SER A 151 7.55 -0.23 -2.52
C SER A 151 7.72 -1.74 -2.68
N THR A 152 6.63 -2.39 -3.06
CA THR A 152 6.60 -3.80 -3.45
C THR A 152 5.85 -3.92 -4.76
N ASP A 153 6.45 -4.60 -5.74
CA ASP A 153 5.85 -4.77 -7.06
C ASP A 153 4.87 -5.95 -7.06
N ALA A 154 3.78 -5.81 -7.81
CA ALA A 154 2.80 -6.88 -7.96
C ALA A 154 3.39 -8.10 -8.66
N ASN A 155 2.86 -9.27 -8.32
CA ASN A 155 3.28 -10.55 -8.90
C ASN A 155 4.78 -10.84 -8.69
N GLY A 156 5.41 -10.29 -7.66
CA GLY A 156 6.83 -10.52 -7.37
C GLY A 156 7.77 -9.85 -8.38
N GLY A 157 7.34 -8.76 -9.01
CA GLY A 157 8.15 -8.00 -9.96
C GLY A 157 7.91 -8.35 -11.43
N SER A 158 7.20 -9.43 -11.75
CA SER A 158 6.90 -9.78 -13.15
C SER A 158 5.98 -8.75 -13.81
N TRP A 159 6.43 -8.16 -14.92
CA TRP A 159 5.61 -7.29 -15.76
C TRP A 159 4.58 -8.11 -16.53
N TRP A 160 3.41 -7.51 -16.75
CA TRP A 160 2.37 -8.10 -17.59
C TRP A 160 2.25 -7.28 -18.87
N TRP A 161 1.81 -7.93 -19.95
CA TRP A 161 1.58 -7.23 -21.21
C TRP A 161 0.16 -7.46 -21.75
N PHE A 162 -0.27 -6.55 -22.61
CA PHE A 162 -1.48 -6.70 -23.42
C PHE A 162 -1.32 -5.98 -24.77
N VAL A 163 -2.15 -6.33 -25.75
CA VAL A 163 -2.17 -5.69 -27.08
C VAL A 163 -3.52 -5.06 -27.34
N THR A 164 -3.50 -3.79 -27.74
CA THR A 164 -4.69 -3.06 -28.17
C THR A 164 -5.10 -3.45 -29.59
N THR A 165 -6.39 -3.37 -29.87
CA THR A 165 -6.96 -3.49 -31.22
C THR A 165 -7.66 -2.21 -31.63
N PRO A 166 -7.82 -1.97 -32.94
CA PRO A 166 -8.62 -0.86 -33.41
C PRO A 166 -10.04 -0.97 -32.89
N TYR A 167 -10.67 0.17 -32.64
CA TYR A 167 -12.10 0.24 -32.44
C TYR A 167 -12.78 -0.06 -33.79
N LEU A 168 -12.87 -1.34 -34.14
CA LEU A 168 -13.70 -1.78 -35.26
C LEU A 168 -15.14 -1.57 -34.81
N PHE A 169 -15.82 -0.68 -35.53
CA PHE A 169 -17.11 -0.06 -35.22
C PHE A 169 -18.06 -0.89 -34.35
N GLY A 170 -18.71 -0.24 -33.38
CA GLY A 170 -19.84 -0.80 -32.63
C GLY A 170 -21.11 -0.93 -33.49
N ASP A 171 -20.99 -1.39 -34.74
CA ASP A 171 -22.05 -1.53 -35.73
C ASP A 171 -22.41 -3.01 -35.99
N GLY A 172 -22.35 -3.87 -34.97
CA GLY A 172 -23.06 -5.15 -34.95
C GLY A 172 -22.63 -6.22 -35.98
N PHE A 173 -21.64 -5.95 -36.84
CA PHE A 173 -21.23 -6.87 -37.91
C PHE A 173 -20.64 -8.19 -37.38
N GLU A 174 -20.05 -8.18 -36.17
CA GLU A 174 -19.40 -9.35 -35.55
C GLU A 174 -20.39 -10.28 -34.80
N SER A 175 -21.69 -9.99 -34.79
CA SER A 175 -22.69 -10.91 -34.21
C SER A 175 -23.08 -12.06 -35.16
N GLY A 176 -22.61 -12.01 -36.42
CA GLY A 176 -23.03 -12.95 -37.47
C GLY A 176 -24.50 -12.79 -37.87
N ASP A 177 -25.18 -11.75 -37.38
CA ASP A 177 -26.57 -11.49 -37.71
C ASP A 177 -26.69 -10.76 -39.05
N LEU A 178 -26.92 -11.55 -40.10
CA LEU A 178 -27.15 -11.06 -41.47
C LEU A 178 -28.58 -10.56 -41.70
N SER A 179 -29.44 -10.47 -40.67
CA SER A 179 -30.86 -10.10 -40.82
C SER A 179 -31.10 -8.67 -41.33
N SER A 180 -30.08 -7.81 -41.32
CA SER A 180 -30.16 -6.43 -41.81
C SER A 180 -29.85 -6.26 -43.31
N TRP A 181 -29.38 -7.31 -43.99
CA TRP A 181 -29.14 -7.26 -45.44
C TRP A 181 -30.41 -7.59 -46.22
N THR A 182 -31.34 -6.62 -46.32
CA THR A 182 -32.37 -6.69 -47.37
C THR A 182 -31.76 -6.23 -48.69
N THR A 183 -31.41 -7.17 -49.55
CA THR A 183 -31.08 -6.91 -50.96
C THR A 183 -32.35 -6.48 -51.72
N THR A 184 -32.70 -5.20 -51.65
CA THR A 184 -33.56 -4.60 -52.68
C THR A 184 -32.70 -4.26 -53.89
N VAL A 185 -32.64 -5.21 -54.82
CA VAL A 185 -32.09 -5.01 -56.17
C VAL A 185 -33.22 -4.38 -57.03
N PRO A 186 -32.92 -3.41 -57.92
CA PRO A 186 -33.90 -2.47 -58.46
C PRO A 186 -34.90 -3.07 -59.47
#